data_AF-A0A3Q1ERV9-F1
#
_entry.id   AF-A0A3Q1ERV9-F1
#
_cell.length_a   1.000
_cell.length_b   1.000
_cell.length_c   1.000
_cell.angle_alpha   90.00
_cell.angle_beta   90.00
_cell.angle_gamma   90.00
#
_symmetry.space_group_name_H-M   'P 1'
#
loop_
_entity.id
_entity.type
_entity.pdbx_description
1 polymer ?
#
loop_
_entity_poly.entity_id
_entity_poly.type
_entity_poly.pdbx_seq_one_letter_code
_entity_poly.pdbx_strand_id
1 'polypeptide(L)'
;MARQWHLACLWIVWHFHNPHVAPFNLDTQNVLQRSGDPGSLFGFSVAFHQQLLVGAPRATHQSQVNVTGVVYQCDLASTSERCQPIEFDDEGLFT
;
A
#
# COMPACT_ATOMS: atom_id res chain seq x y z
N MET A 1 -50.80 -2.96 -15.73
CA MET A 1 -50.09 -1.72 -16.09
C MET A 1 -48.84 -1.49 -15.24
N ALA A 2 -48.86 -1.63 -13.91
CA ALA A 2 -47.68 -1.47 -13.02
C ALA A 2 -46.45 -2.37 -13.33
N ARG A 3 -46.66 -3.62 -13.76
CA ARG A 3 -45.58 -4.59 -14.04
C ARG A 3 -44.58 -4.14 -15.13
N GLN A 4 -45.04 -3.40 -16.13
CA GLN A 4 -44.15 -2.91 -17.20
C GLN A 4 -43.24 -1.77 -16.71
N TRP A 5 -43.73 -0.93 -15.80
CA TRP A 5 -42.97 0.18 -15.23
C TRP A 5 -41.88 -0.34 -14.31
N HIS A 6 -42.15 -1.40 -13.53
CA HIS A 6 -41.12 -2.04 -12.70
C HIS A 6 -39.97 -2.63 -13.52
N LEU A 7 -40.27 -3.32 -14.63
CA LEU A 7 -39.23 -3.87 -15.51
C LEU A 7 -38.40 -2.77 -16.19
N ALA A 8 -39.04 -1.66 -16.60
CA ALA A 8 -38.34 -0.51 -17.14
C ALA A 8 -37.45 0.18 -16.09
N CYS A 9 -37.93 0.36 -14.86
CA CYS A 9 -37.15 0.90 -13.76
C CYS A 9 -35.95 0.00 -13.41
N LEU A 10 -36.13 -1.31 -13.36
CA LEU A 10 -35.05 -2.26 -13.09
C LEU A 10 -33.98 -2.24 -14.20
N TRP A 11 -34.39 -2.10 -15.47
CA TRP A 11 -33.47 -1.92 -16.60
C TRP A 11 -32.65 -0.62 -16.51
N ILE A 12 -33.32 0.50 -16.19
CA ILE A 12 -32.67 1.80 -16.00
C ILE A 12 -31.67 1.72 -14.85
N VAL A 13 -32.09 1.18 -13.69
CA VAL A 13 -31.20 1.01 -12.53
C VAL A 13 -30.01 0.13 -12.90
N TRP A 14 -30.22 -1.00 -13.59
CA TRP A 14 -29.13 -1.89 -14.02
C TRP A 14 -28.14 -1.22 -14.99
N HIS A 15 -28.61 -0.40 -15.94
CA HIS A 15 -27.75 0.36 -16.85
C HIS A 15 -26.93 1.46 -16.15
N PHE A 16 -27.47 2.09 -15.11
CA PHE A 16 -26.77 3.15 -14.38
C PHE A 16 -26.02 2.65 -13.13
N HIS A 17 -26.06 1.36 -12.80
CA HIS A 17 -25.48 0.84 -11.56
C HIS A 17 -23.95 0.64 -11.60
N ASN A 18 -23.33 0.72 -12.77
CA ASN A 18 -21.88 0.52 -12.90
C ASN A 18 -21.18 1.72 -13.56
N PRO A 19 -21.10 2.88 -12.88
CA PRO A 19 -20.12 3.88 -13.26
C PRO A 19 -18.72 3.29 -13.00
N HIS A 20 -18.02 2.92 -14.07
CA HIS A 20 -16.62 2.52 -14.00
C HIS A 20 -15.77 3.77 -13.78
N VAL A 21 -15.61 4.17 -12.51
CA VAL A 21 -14.78 5.29 -12.13
C VAL A 21 -13.32 4.82 -12.15
N ALA A 22 -12.59 5.26 -13.17
CA ALA A 22 -11.14 5.09 -13.21
C ALA A 22 -10.45 6.37 -12.68
N PRO A 23 -9.29 6.25 -12.02
CA PRO A 23 -8.44 7.40 -11.78
C PRO A 23 -8.01 8.01 -13.12
N PHE A 24 -8.26 9.29 -13.31
CA PHE A 24 -8.01 9.97 -14.59
C PHE A 24 -6.75 10.83 -14.58
N ASN A 25 -6.19 11.13 -13.40
CA ASN A 25 -5.09 12.07 -13.21
C ASN A 25 -3.90 11.48 -12.43
N LEU A 26 -3.80 10.15 -12.34
CA LEU A 26 -2.59 9.50 -11.83
C LEU A 26 -1.52 9.46 -12.94
N ASP A 27 -0.32 9.91 -12.63
CA ASP A 27 0.84 9.75 -13.52
C ASP A 27 1.33 8.30 -13.45
N THR A 28 1.15 7.56 -14.55
CA THR A 28 1.59 6.17 -14.69
C THR A 28 2.92 6.04 -15.46
N GLN A 29 3.46 7.15 -15.97
CA GLN A 29 4.72 7.18 -16.72
C GLN A 29 5.91 7.51 -15.81
N ASN A 30 5.75 8.46 -14.89
CA ASN A 30 6.80 8.92 -13.99
C ASN A 30 6.56 8.44 -12.55
N VAL A 31 6.56 7.12 -12.35
CA VAL A 31 6.30 6.53 -11.03
C VAL A 31 7.53 6.61 -10.13
N LEU A 32 7.33 6.97 -8.85
CA LEU A 32 8.36 6.83 -7.82
C LEU A 32 8.37 5.40 -7.30
N GLN A 33 9.35 4.61 -7.74
CA GLN A 33 9.52 3.24 -7.27
C GLN A 33 10.36 3.20 -6.00
N ARG A 34 9.94 2.36 -5.05
CA ARG A 34 10.64 2.11 -3.79
C ARG A 34 10.80 0.60 -3.58
N SER A 35 11.93 0.21 -3.03
CA SER A 35 12.29 -1.18 -2.79
C SER A 35 12.91 -1.39 -1.41
N GLY A 36 12.65 -2.57 -0.85
CA GLY A 36 13.31 -3.11 0.33
C GLY A 36 14.03 -4.41 -0.01
N ASP A 37 14.38 -5.18 1.03
CA ASP A 37 15.19 -6.38 0.85
C ASP A 37 14.41 -7.51 0.13
N PRO A 38 15.05 -8.28 -0.77
CA PRO A 38 14.39 -9.40 -1.43
C PRO A 38 13.82 -10.42 -0.45
N GLY A 39 12.59 -10.88 -0.70
CA GLY A 39 11.93 -11.89 0.15
C GLY A 39 11.36 -11.36 1.47
N SER A 40 11.55 -10.07 1.79
CA SER A 40 11.08 -9.43 3.03
C SER A 40 9.57 -9.16 3.09
N LEU A 41 8.86 -9.34 1.97
CA LEU A 41 7.49 -8.85 1.78
C LEU A 41 7.36 -7.32 1.96
N PHE A 42 8.37 -6.57 1.54
CA PHE A 42 8.29 -5.11 1.44
C PHE A 42 7.03 -4.67 0.67
N GLY A 43 6.26 -3.77 1.26
CA GLY A 43 4.98 -3.31 0.71
C GLY A 43 3.76 -4.06 1.25
N PHE A 44 3.94 -4.96 2.24
CA PHE A 44 2.83 -5.67 2.88
C PHE A 44 1.83 -4.71 3.53
N SER A 45 2.32 -3.61 4.10
CA SER A 45 1.53 -2.48 4.57
C SER A 45 2.21 -1.17 4.23
N VAL A 46 1.43 -0.10 4.04
CA VAL A 46 1.94 1.25 3.73
C VAL A 46 1.22 2.29 4.57
N ALA A 47 1.95 3.32 4.99
CA ALA A 47 1.41 4.49 5.68
C ALA A 47 2.16 5.75 5.25
N PHE A 48 1.51 6.91 5.36
CA PHE A 48 2.13 8.19 5.07
C PHE A 48 2.12 9.08 6.31
N HIS A 49 3.30 9.45 6.78
CA HIS A 49 3.51 10.30 7.95
C HIS A 49 4.74 11.19 7.70
N GLN A 50 4.56 12.27 6.93
CA GLN A 50 5.62 13.17 6.40
C GLN A 50 6.62 12.49 5.44
N GLN A 51 7.02 11.26 5.74
CA GLN A 51 7.66 10.29 4.87
C GLN A 51 6.71 9.14 4.53
N LEU A 52 7.05 8.39 3.48
CA LEU A 52 6.41 7.12 3.17
C LEU A 52 6.98 6.02 4.08
N LEU A 53 6.11 5.31 4.78
CA LEU A 53 6.44 4.18 5.64
C LEU A 53 5.96 2.89 4.98
N VAL A 54 6.83 1.88 4.98
CA VAL A 54 6.56 0.60 4.31
C VAL A 54 6.90 -0.57 5.23
N GLY A 55 5.91 -1.41 5.53
CA GLY A 55 6.09 -2.63 6.32
C GLY A 55 6.63 -3.78 5.48
N ALA A 56 7.55 -4.55 6.06
CA ALA A 56 8.13 -5.75 5.48
C ALA A 56 8.24 -6.85 6.56
N PRO A 57 7.18 -7.65 6.77
CA PRO A 57 7.08 -8.58 7.91
C PRO A 57 8.07 -9.75 7.86
N ARG A 58 8.78 -9.96 6.74
CA ARG A 58 9.83 -10.99 6.61
C ARG A 58 11.24 -10.42 6.49
N ALA A 59 11.41 -9.11 6.65
CA ALA A 59 12.74 -8.53 6.81
C ALA A 59 13.34 -8.90 8.17
N THR A 60 14.67 -8.93 8.22
CA THR A 60 15.48 -9.12 9.42
C THR A 60 16.39 -7.92 9.61
N HIS A 61 16.53 -7.43 10.84
CA HIS A 61 17.61 -6.50 11.15
C HIS A 61 18.97 -7.17 10.90
N GLN A 62 19.94 -6.41 10.41
CA GLN A 62 21.29 -6.95 10.09
C GLN A 62 21.99 -7.58 11.31
N SER A 63 21.56 -7.23 12.53
CA SER A 63 22.05 -7.76 13.81
C SER A 63 21.23 -8.93 14.36
N GLN A 64 20.09 -9.29 13.77
CA GLN A 64 19.14 -10.27 14.32
C GLN A 64 19.06 -11.53 13.46
N VAL A 65 19.11 -12.70 14.12
CA VAL A 65 19.00 -14.02 13.47
C VAL A 65 17.53 -14.39 13.18
N ASN A 66 16.58 -13.77 13.89
CA ASN A 66 15.16 -14.08 13.77
C ASN A 66 14.43 -13.09 12.86
N VAL A 67 13.46 -13.61 12.10
CA VAL A 67 12.54 -12.82 11.28
C VAL A 67 11.51 -12.14 12.18
N THR A 68 11.78 -10.90 12.57
CA THR A 68 10.93 -10.06 13.42
C THR A 68 10.08 -9.08 12.61
N GLY A 69 10.48 -8.81 11.36
CA GLY A 69 9.87 -7.79 10.51
C GLY A 69 10.51 -6.42 10.71
N VAL A 70 10.41 -5.58 9.68
CA VAL A 70 11.00 -4.23 9.66
C VAL A 70 9.99 -3.25 9.08
N VAL A 71 10.02 -2.01 9.55
CA VAL A 71 9.38 -0.87 8.88
C VAL A 71 10.48 -0.02 8.24
N TYR A 72 10.33 0.29 6.96
CA TYR A 72 11.23 1.18 6.25
C TYR A 72 10.65 2.58 6.19
N GLN A 73 11.51 3.59 6.33
CA GLN A 73 11.21 4.97 5.92
C GLN A 73 11.79 5.23 4.52
N CYS A 74 10.96 5.79 3.65
CA CYS A 74 11.31 6.14 2.28
C CYS A 74 11.26 7.66 2.13
N ASP A 75 12.40 8.27 1.80
CA ASP A 75 12.47 9.67 1.39
C ASP A 75 11.93 9.80 -0.04
N LEU A 76 10.91 10.64 -0.22
CA LEU A 76 10.29 10.90 -1.54
C LEU A 76 11.03 11.98 -2.34
N ALA A 77 11.87 12.80 -1.70
CA ALA A 77 12.69 13.80 -2.38
C ALA A 77 13.94 13.17 -3.03
N SER A 78 14.34 11.99 -2.56
CA SER A 78 15.51 11.27 -3.07
C SER A 78 15.21 10.51 -4.36
N THR A 79 16.22 10.42 -5.24
CA THR A 79 16.21 9.54 -6.42
C THR A 79 16.53 8.08 -6.06
N SER A 80 16.94 7.81 -4.81
CA SER A 80 17.19 6.45 -4.34
C SER A 80 15.90 5.64 -4.26
N GLU A 81 15.88 4.47 -4.90
CA GLU A 81 14.80 3.50 -4.75
C GLU A 81 14.83 2.81 -3.38
N ARG A 82 16.00 2.71 -2.76
CA ARG A 82 16.15 2.02 -1.47
C ARG A 82 15.65 2.87 -0.32
N CYS A 83 14.81 2.25 0.51
CA CYS A 83 14.37 2.82 1.77
C CYS A 83 15.26 2.36 2.93
N GLN A 84 15.28 3.13 4.01
CA GLN A 84 16.09 2.82 5.19
C GLN A 84 15.21 2.17 6.27
N PRO A 85 15.66 1.08 6.92
CA PRO A 85 14.94 0.50 8.04
C PRO A 85 14.90 1.52 9.20
N ILE A 86 13.75 1.62 9.86
CA ILE A 86 13.60 2.38 11.11
C ILE A 86 14.07 1.48 12.24
N GLU A 87 14.94 2.01 13.08
CA GLU A 87 15.32 1.40 14.33
C GLU A 87 14.21 1.70 15.36
N PHE A 88 13.48 0.66 15.75
CA PHE A 88 12.58 0.73 16.90
C PHE A 88 13.39 0.35 18.14
N ASP A 89 13.07 0.96 19.29
CA ASP A 89 13.70 0.54 20.55
C ASP A 89 13.39 -0.94 20.82
N ASP A 90 14.44 -1.72 21.04
CA ASP A 90 14.35 -3.12 21.49
C ASP A 90 13.94 -3.23 22.98
N GLU A 91 13.76 -2.10 23.68
CA GLU A 91 13.44 -2.00 25.11
C GLU A 91 11.98 -2.36 25.47
N GLY A 92 11.23 -2.95 24.53
CA GLY A 92 9.82 -3.30 24.70
C GLY A 92 9.49 -4.73 24.27
N LEU A 93 9.56 -5.67 25.24
CA LEU A 93 8.79 -6.92 25.37
C LEU A 93 9.61 -8.24 25.40
N PHE A 94 10.35 -8.43 26.50
CA PHE A 94 10.52 -9.74 27.16
C PHE A 94 10.42 -9.57 28.69
N THR A 95 9.24 -9.20 29.20
CA THR A 95 8.87 -9.40 30.61
C THR A 95 7.42 -9.84 30.70
#